data_AF-A0A2S9FDI2-F1
#
_entry.id   AF-A0A2S9FDI2-F1
#
_cell.length_a   1.000
_cell.length_b   1.000
_cell.length_c   1.000
_cell.angle_alpha   90.00
_cell.angle_beta   90.00
_cell.angle_gamma   90.00
#
_symmetry.space_group_name_H-M   'P 1'
#
loop_
_entity.id
_entity.type
_entity.pdbx_description
1 polymer ?
#
loop_
_entity_poly.entity_id
_entity_poly.type
_entity_poly.pdbx_seq_one_letter_code
_entity_poly.pdbx_strand_id
1 'polypeptide(L)' 'VLTVWNADHVIVFKRSMASGYAGVQNPLFFRENTQMLFGDAKDRVDAINAALSVGEKV' A
#
# COMPACT_ATOMS: atom_id res chain seq x y z
N VAL A 1 -15.98 -5.95 5.80
CA VAL A 1 -14.56 -5.85 5.38
C VAL A 1 -14.49 -6.12 3.88
N LEU A 2 -13.48 -5.62 3.16
CA LEU A 2 -13.26 -5.97 1.76
C LEU A 2 -12.30 -7.17 1.67
N THR A 3 -12.61 -8.15 0.81
CA THR A 3 -11.81 -9.38 0.63
C THR A 3 -10.62 -9.13 -0.31
N VAL A 4 -9.81 -8.11 -0.01
CA VAL A 4 -8.69 -7.65 -0.86
C VAL A 4 -7.59 -8.70 -1.05
N TRP A 5 -7.52 -9.68 -0.15
CA TRP A 5 -6.52 -10.76 -0.16
C TRP A 5 -6.72 -11.77 -1.31
N ASN A 6 -7.85 -11.70 -2.03
CA ASN A 6 -8.12 -12.51 -3.21
C ASN A 6 -7.40 -11.99 -4.48
N ALA A 7 -6.80 -10.79 -4.44
CA ALA A 7 -6.01 -10.27 -5.55
C ALA A 7 -4.64 -10.95 -5.63
N ASP A 8 -4.07 -11.03 -6.83
CA ASP A 8 -2.73 -11.60 -7.06
C ASP A 8 -1.64 -10.81 -6.31
N HIS A 9 -1.77 -9.48 -6.30
CA HIS A 9 -0.88 -8.58 -5.59
C HIS A 9 -1.67 -7.56 -4.77
N VAL A 10 -1.28 -7.39 -3.50
CA VAL A 10 -1.87 -6.42 -2.58
C VAL A 10 -0.78 -5.45 -2.15
N ILE A 11 -1.00 -4.15 -2.32
CA ILE A 11 -0.07 -3.13 -1.83
C ILE A 11 -0.79 -2.27 -0.79
N VAL A 12 -0.21 -2.19 0.40
CA VAL A 12 -0.76 -1.42 1.53
C VAL A 12 0.04 -0.14 1.72
N PHE A 13 -0.63 1.00 1.57
CA PHE A 13 -0.01 2.33 1.78
C PHE A 13 -0.28 2.79 3.20
N LYS A 14 0.78 3.00 4.00
CA LYS A 14 0.67 3.58 5.36
C LYS A 14 2.01 4.07 5.88
N ARG A 15 2.02 4.80 7.00
CA ARG A 15 3.24 5.42 7.54
C ARG A 15 4.19 4.45 8.28
N SER A 16 3.68 3.39 8.88
CA SER A 16 4.45 2.43 9.69
C SER A 16 3.68 1.12 9.88
N MET A 17 4.09 0.22 10.79
CA MET A 17 3.30 -0.97 11.17
C MET A 17 2.26 -0.71 12.27
N ALA A 18 2.07 0.55 12.71
CA ALA A 18 1.13 0.90 13.77
C ALA A 18 -0.32 0.44 13.48
N SER A 19 -1.04 0.06 14.53
CA SER A 19 -2.45 -0.32 14.44
C SER A 19 -3.34 0.88 14.08
N GLY A 20 -4.52 0.58 13.54
CA GLY A 20 -5.55 1.58 13.25
C GLY A 20 -6.41 1.88 14.48
N TYR A 21 -7.58 2.46 14.24
CA TYR A 21 -8.53 2.86 15.29
C TYR A 21 -8.87 1.73 16.29
N ALA A 22 -9.03 0.50 15.80
CA ALA A 22 -9.38 -0.66 16.63
C ALA A 22 -8.22 -1.15 17.53
N GLY A 23 -7.01 -0.59 17.41
CA GLY A 23 -5.86 -0.95 18.24
C GLY A 23 -5.23 -2.31 17.96
N VAL A 24 -5.86 -3.15 17.13
CA VAL A 24 -5.38 -4.49 16.78
C VAL A 24 -4.50 -4.50 15.52
N GLN A 25 -3.59 -5.47 15.45
CA GLN A 25 -2.73 -5.69 14.28
C GLN A 25 -3.51 -6.37 13.16
N ASN A 26 -3.27 -5.96 11.90
CA ASN A 26 -3.95 -6.55 10.74
C ASN A 26 -3.15 -7.74 10.18
N PRO A 27 -3.69 -8.97 10.18
CA PRO A 27 -3.01 -10.15 9.63
C PRO A 27 -2.65 -10.03 8.14
N LEU A 28 -3.37 -9.20 7.38
CA LEU A 28 -3.12 -8.95 5.96
C LEU A 28 -1.68 -8.51 5.68
N PHE A 29 -1.06 -7.78 6.62
CA PHE A 29 0.29 -7.22 6.48
C PHE A 29 1.40 -8.28 6.40
N PHE A 30 1.09 -9.54 6.71
CA PHE A 30 2.06 -10.64 6.75
C PHE A 30 1.84 -11.70 5.67
N ARG A 31 0.84 -11.52 4.79
CA ARG A 31 0.63 -12.45 3.68
C ARG A 31 1.73 -12.26 2.63
N GLU A 32 2.14 -13.35 1.99
CA GLU A 32 3.19 -13.36 0.98
C GLU A 32 2.86 -12.47 -0.23
N ASN A 33 1.58 -12.36 -0.60
CA ASN A 33 1.12 -11.52 -1.69
C ASN A 33 0.89 -10.05 -1.29
N THR A 34 1.19 -9.68 -0.04
CA THR A 34 1.03 -8.32 0.47
C THR A 34 2.39 -7.63 0.58
N GLN A 35 2.50 -6.45 -0.02
CA GLN A 35 3.66 -5.57 0.09
C GLN A 35 3.28 -4.30 0.86
N MET A 36 4.20 -3.83 1.70
CA MET A 36 4.02 -2.62 2.50
C MET A 36 4.75 -1.46 1.83
N LEU A 37 4.01 -0.42 1.41
CA LEU A 37 4.59 0.83 0.92
C LEU A 37 4.54 1.88 2.03
N PHE A 38 5.67 2.08 2.70
CA PHE A 38 5.74 3.00 3.84
C PHE A 38 5.92 4.46 3.45
N GLY A 39 5.06 5.35 3.93
CA GLY A 39 5.19 6.79 3.78
C GLY A 39 3.90 7.54 4.07
N ASP A 40 3.96 8.87 3.93
CA ASP A 40 2.76 9.70 3.86
C ASP A 40 1.96 9.35 2.60
N ALA A 41 0.63 9.43 2.70
CA ALA A 41 -0.25 9.05 1.60
C ALA A 41 -0.08 9.97 0.38
N LYS A 42 0.03 11.28 0.59
CA LYS A 42 0.19 12.25 -0.50
C LYS A 42 1.53 12.08 -1.17
N ASP A 43 2.61 12.03 -0.38
CA ASP A 43 3.97 11.91 -0.91
C ASP A 43 4.14 10.63 -1.76
N ARG A 44 3.54 9.51 -1.32
CA ARG A 44 3.63 8.24 -2.07
C ARG A 44 2.85 8.25 -3.35
N VAL A 45 1.64 8.83 -3.37
CA VAL A 45 0.85 8.95 -4.59
C VAL A 45 1.53 9.91 -5.58
N ASP A 46 2.03 11.05 -5.11
CA ASP A 46 2.73 12.03 -5.95
C ASP A 46 4.01 11.42 -6.56
N ALA A 47 4.77 10.64 -5.79
CA ALA A 47 5.94 9.91 -6.27
C ALA A 47 5.59 8.86 -7.35
N ILE A 48 4.48 8.13 -7.19
CA ILE A 48 4.00 7.17 -8.19
C ILE A 48 3.64 7.90 -9.49
N ASN A 49 2.88 8.99 -9.40
CA ASN A 49 2.49 9.78 -10.57
C ASN A 49 3.73 10.35 -11.30
N ALA A 50 4.71 10.86 -10.54
CA ALA A 50 5.97 11.35 -11.10
C ALA A 50 6.75 10.22 -11.79
N ALA A 51 6.81 9.02 -11.21
CA ALA A 51 7.50 7.88 -11.82
C ALA A 51 6.82 7.40 -13.11
N LEU A 52 5.48 7.42 -13.17
CA LEU A 52 4.72 6.98 -14.34
C LEU A 52 4.79 7.99 -15.49
N SER A 53 4.74 9.30 -15.20
CA SER A 53 4.80 10.36 -16.22
C SER A 53 6.13 10.44 -16.98
N VAL A 54 7.21 9.89 -16.44
CA VAL A 54 8.49 9.75 -17.17
C VAL A 54 8.44 8.60 -18.18
N GLY A 55 7.54 7.64 -18.02
CA GLY A 55 7.36 6.47 -18.89
C GLY A 55 6.34 6.64 -20.02
N GLU A 56 5.58 7.73 -20.05
CA GLU A 56 4.51 8.00 -21.03
C GLU A 56 5.02 8.75 -22.28
N LYS A 57 6.15 8.30 -22.83
CA LYS A 57 6.51 8.52 -24.23
C LYS A 57 6.35 7.20 -24.98
N VAL A 58 5.10 6.86 -25.30
CA VAL A 58 4.77 5.94 -26.39
C VAL A 58 4.14 6.75 -27.50
#